data_AF-A0A8C2BRC5-F1
#
_entry.id   AF-A0A8C2BRC5-F1
#
_cell.length_a   1.000
_cell.length_b   1.000
_cell.length_c   1.000
_cell.angle_alpha   90.00
_cell.angle_beta   90.00
_cell.angle_gamma   90.00
#
_symmetry.space_group_name_H-M   'P 1'
#
loop_
_entity.id
_entity.type
_entity.pdbx_description
1 polymer ?
#
loop_
_entity_poly.entity_id
_entity_poly.type
_entity_poly.pdbx_seq_one_letter_code
_entity_poly.pdbx_strand_id
1 'polypeptide(L)'
;MSKEQLEEHIVRLREELDREREERNYFQLERDKIHTFWEITKRQLDEKKCELRNRERDLEEGEERHQVEIKVYKQKVKHLLYEEQNMLSELKAESVVSSKLLQKEHADFENQLRKDMCCLKVDMKEQELSSENVIKNLHLKHNEEITILRNDFARQVREIESKYKKRMQKLRQEEELRRKTEIHELEERKNSHINMLMMNHEKAFRDIRNYFNDIVYKNLDLITSLKEMKRKEEKRNKEMAEVLEENKDLRESPQKAKEEVAELQKLLSNYDKDRSALARTRARLKISEREMKELKWVHEVLEQRFTKVQLERDELYMKFTKAIQEVQQKSSFKNLLLESKLSALNDTLKKKEAQLSEVLSASNLDPNTLNMVTHKLEEVLESKNHAIRDLQYEVARVCKAHNDLLKTSVAKLRAFGIPVEELDFKPLESNSGQSLGQGPASLVSAPN
;
A
#
# COMPACT_ATOMS: atom_id res chain seq x y z
N MET A 1 -101.55 142.19 22.69
CA MET A 1 -100.85 141.36 23.69
C MET A 1 -100.81 142.14 24.98
N SER A 2 -101.42 141.64 26.06
CA SER A 2 -101.28 142.22 27.41
C SER A 2 -99.86 141.97 27.93
N LYS A 3 -99.41 142.73 28.93
CA LYS A 3 -98.07 142.60 29.52
C LYS A 3 -97.76 141.17 29.97
N GLU A 4 -98.76 140.48 30.53
CA GLU A 4 -98.67 139.08 30.98
C GLU A 4 -98.44 138.11 29.81
N GLN A 5 -99.04 138.37 28.63
CA GLN A 5 -98.85 137.53 27.43
C GLN A 5 -97.46 137.68 26.81
N LEU A 6 -96.79 138.83 27.00
CA LEU A 6 -95.41 139.06 26.54
C LEU A 6 -94.40 138.40 27.49
N GLU A 7 -94.64 138.45 28.80
CA GLU A 7 -93.81 137.78 29.80
C GLU A 7 -93.86 136.25 29.63
N GLU A 8 -95.04 135.66 29.40
CA GLU A 8 -95.16 134.24 29.05
C GLU A 8 -94.43 133.88 27.74
N HIS A 9 -94.50 134.74 26.71
CA HIS A 9 -93.82 134.48 25.44
C HIS A 9 -92.29 134.56 25.58
N ILE A 10 -91.77 135.44 26.44
CA ILE A 10 -90.33 135.51 26.77
C ILE A 10 -89.89 134.26 27.53
N VAL A 11 -90.70 133.73 28.45
CA VAL A 11 -90.41 132.48 29.16
C VAL A 11 -90.40 131.30 28.19
N ARG A 12 -91.40 131.17 27.30
CA ARG A 12 -91.42 130.12 26.27
C ARG A 12 -90.22 130.20 25.34
N LEU A 13 -89.83 131.39 24.87
CA LEU A 13 -88.64 131.56 24.02
C LEU A 13 -87.33 131.22 24.75
N ARG A 14 -87.25 131.45 26.07
CA ARG A 14 -86.09 131.03 26.88
C ARG A 14 -86.06 129.51 27.06
N GLU A 15 -87.20 128.89 27.34
CA GLU A 15 -87.33 127.44 27.43
C GLU A 15 -87.06 126.75 26.07
N GLU A 16 -87.43 127.38 24.96
CA GLU A 16 -87.07 126.93 23.61
C GLU A 16 -85.57 127.10 23.36
N LEU A 17 -84.98 128.23 23.74
CA LEU A 17 -83.54 128.45 23.61
C LEU A 17 -82.71 127.47 24.45
N ASP A 18 -83.15 127.16 25.66
CA ASP A 18 -82.46 126.22 26.55
C ASP A 18 -82.64 124.77 26.06
N ARG A 19 -83.83 124.40 25.54
CA ARG A 19 -84.03 123.12 24.84
C ARG A 19 -83.13 122.99 23.61
N GLU A 20 -83.07 124.00 22.76
CA GLU A 20 -82.19 124.00 21.58
C GLU A 20 -80.70 123.93 21.97
N ARG A 21 -80.31 124.50 23.10
CA ARG A 21 -78.94 124.37 23.65
C ARG A 21 -78.66 122.97 24.16
N GLU A 22 -79.60 122.36 24.88
CA GLU A 22 -79.52 120.99 25.36
C GLU A 22 -79.46 120.00 24.19
N GLU A 23 -80.30 120.18 23.17
CA GLU A 23 -80.30 119.39 21.95
C GLU A 23 -78.98 119.55 21.18
N ARG A 24 -78.48 120.78 21.00
CA ARG A 24 -77.16 121.01 20.39
C ARG A 24 -76.05 120.29 21.17
N ASN A 25 -76.05 120.39 22.50
CA ASN A 25 -75.06 119.74 23.34
C ASN A 25 -75.15 118.21 23.23
N TYR A 26 -76.37 117.66 23.27
CA TYR A 26 -76.62 116.24 23.04
C TYR A 26 -76.10 115.77 21.68
N PHE A 27 -76.43 116.46 20.59
CA PHE A 27 -75.95 116.13 19.25
C PHE A 27 -74.43 116.33 19.10
N GLN A 28 -73.82 117.24 19.85
CA GLN A 28 -72.37 117.40 19.88
C GLN A 28 -71.70 116.23 20.59
N LEU A 29 -72.20 115.81 21.76
CA LEU A 29 -71.72 114.64 22.47
C LEU A 29 -71.88 113.34 21.66
N GLU A 30 -73.03 113.16 21.00
CA GLU A 30 -73.24 112.00 20.12
C GLU A 30 -72.32 112.04 18.89
N ARG A 31 -72.07 113.20 18.30
CA ARG A 31 -71.10 113.34 17.20
C ARG A 31 -69.69 112.98 17.65
N ASP A 32 -69.23 113.51 18.79
CA ASP A 32 -67.90 113.25 19.32
C ASP A 32 -67.75 111.77 19.71
N LYS A 33 -68.81 111.16 20.26
CA LYS A 33 -68.88 109.72 20.53
C LYS A 33 -68.82 108.88 19.26
N ILE A 34 -69.57 109.23 18.21
CA ILE A 34 -69.50 108.55 16.91
C ILE A 34 -68.11 108.73 16.30
N HIS A 35 -67.51 109.91 16.41
CA HIS A 35 -66.18 110.20 15.88
C HIS A 35 -65.11 109.37 16.58
N THR A 36 -65.12 109.31 17.92
CA THR A 36 -64.20 108.47 18.70
C THR A 36 -64.38 106.98 18.39
N PHE A 37 -65.62 106.49 18.27
CA PHE A 37 -65.86 105.11 17.82
C PHE A 37 -65.33 104.85 16.41
N TRP A 38 -65.52 105.78 15.49
CA TRP A 38 -65.00 105.68 14.14
C TRP A 38 -63.46 105.66 14.12
N GLU A 39 -62.79 106.53 14.88
CA GLU A 39 -61.33 106.54 15.00
C GLU A 39 -60.79 105.25 15.61
N ILE A 40 -61.41 104.75 16.69
CA ILE A 40 -61.04 103.47 17.33
C ILE A 40 -61.21 102.33 16.34
N THR A 41 -62.36 102.25 15.65
CA THR A 41 -62.65 101.16 14.70
C THR A 41 -61.72 101.23 13.50
N LYS A 42 -61.40 102.44 13.01
CA LYS A 42 -60.42 102.65 11.93
C LYS A 42 -59.03 102.19 12.37
N ARG A 43 -58.59 102.55 13.57
CA ARG A 43 -57.30 102.10 14.14
C ARG A 43 -57.25 100.58 14.29
N GLN A 44 -58.31 99.96 14.81
CA GLN A 44 -58.42 98.50 14.93
C GLN A 44 -58.41 97.81 13.56
N LEU A 45 -59.09 98.39 12.56
CA LEU A 45 -59.06 97.86 11.20
C LEU A 45 -57.63 97.92 10.62
N ASP A 46 -56.93 99.03 10.81
CA ASP A 46 -55.55 99.18 10.34
C ASP A 46 -54.59 98.23 11.07
N GLU A 47 -54.75 98.05 12.39
CA GLU A 47 -54.03 97.04 13.18
C GLU A 47 -54.27 95.62 12.63
N LYS A 48 -55.54 95.24 12.40
CA LYS A 48 -55.88 93.92 11.86
C LYS A 48 -55.36 93.71 10.43
N LYS A 49 -55.36 94.76 9.60
CA LYS A 49 -54.74 94.70 8.27
C LYS A 49 -53.22 94.49 8.36
N CYS A 50 -52.55 95.16 9.30
CA CYS A 50 -51.12 94.97 9.54
C CYS A 50 -50.82 93.55 10.07
N GLU A 51 -51.61 93.05 11.02
CA GLU A 51 -51.51 91.67 11.52
C GLU A 51 -51.69 90.65 10.39
N LEU A 52 -52.69 90.85 9.51
CA LEU A 52 -52.96 89.96 8.40
C LEU A 52 -51.78 89.92 7.41
N ARG A 53 -51.20 91.07 7.05
CA ARG A 53 -50.00 91.12 6.20
C ARG A 53 -48.79 90.45 6.85
N ASN A 54 -48.62 90.59 8.16
CA ASN A 54 -47.56 89.89 8.88
C ASN A 54 -47.77 88.38 8.84
N ARG A 55 -49.01 87.91 9.03
CA ARG A 55 -49.34 86.48 8.92
C ARG A 55 -49.16 85.92 7.52
N GLU A 56 -49.53 86.67 6.48
CA GLU A 56 -49.26 86.29 5.08
C GLU A 56 -47.76 86.14 4.84
N ARG A 57 -46.94 87.09 5.33
CA ARG A 57 -45.48 87.00 5.25
C ARG A 57 -44.92 85.80 6.02
N ASP A 58 -45.41 85.54 7.23
CA ASP A 58 -44.97 84.39 8.03
C ASP A 58 -45.27 83.06 7.31
N LEU A 59 -46.41 82.98 6.60
CA LEU A 59 -46.78 81.84 5.78
C LEU A 59 -45.84 81.69 4.58
N GLU A 60 -45.60 82.77 3.83
CA GLU A 60 -44.66 82.78 2.69
C GLU A 60 -43.26 82.34 3.14
N GLU A 61 -42.72 82.90 4.22
CA GLU A 61 -41.43 82.49 4.77
C GLU A 61 -41.43 81.02 5.22
N GLY A 62 -42.56 80.53 5.77
CA GLY A 62 -42.75 79.14 6.14
C GLY A 62 -42.67 78.21 4.94
N GLU A 63 -43.34 78.57 3.84
CA GLU A 63 -43.30 77.83 2.58
C GLU A 63 -41.91 77.83 1.95
N GLU A 64 -41.23 78.97 1.92
CA GLU A 64 -39.85 79.07 1.43
C GLU A 64 -38.89 78.18 2.24
N ARG A 65 -38.99 78.20 3.57
CA ARG A 65 -38.22 77.31 4.46
C ARG A 65 -38.48 75.84 4.14
N HIS A 66 -39.76 75.44 4.02
CA HIS A 66 -40.12 74.05 3.68
C HIS A 66 -39.59 73.65 2.30
N GLN A 67 -39.64 74.53 1.30
CA GLN A 67 -39.09 74.24 -0.03
C GLN A 67 -37.56 74.02 0.01
N VAL A 68 -36.84 74.80 0.81
CA VAL A 68 -35.40 74.62 1.02
C VAL A 68 -35.12 73.29 1.72
N GLU A 69 -35.85 72.96 2.78
CA GLU A 69 -35.72 71.68 3.48
C GLU A 69 -35.96 70.48 2.55
N ILE A 70 -37.02 70.53 1.73
CA ILE A 70 -37.30 69.49 0.73
C ILE A 70 -36.12 69.32 -0.24
N LYS A 71 -35.51 70.43 -0.69
CA LYS A 71 -34.33 70.37 -1.58
C LYS A 71 -33.13 69.74 -0.87
N VAL A 72 -32.88 70.08 0.39
CA VAL A 72 -31.79 69.50 1.21
C VAL A 72 -32.03 68.01 1.42
N TYR A 73 -33.24 67.60 1.82
CA TYR A 73 -33.58 66.18 1.99
C TYR A 73 -33.45 65.41 0.68
N LYS A 74 -33.89 65.98 -0.44
CA LYS A 74 -33.71 65.36 -1.77
C LYS A 74 -32.23 65.18 -2.13
N GLN A 75 -31.38 66.16 -1.81
CA GLN A 75 -29.93 66.02 -2.01
C GLN A 75 -29.34 64.95 -1.08
N LYS A 76 -29.75 64.91 0.19
CA LYS A 76 -29.29 63.92 1.16
C LYS A 76 -29.64 62.49 0.74
N VAL A 77 -30.87 62.27 0.26
CA VAL A 77 -31.30 60.96 -0.29
C VAL A 77 -30.47 60.59 -1.52
N LYS A 78 -30.23 61.53 -2.45
CA LYS A 78 -29.37 61.27 -3.62
C LYS A 78 -27.95 60.88 -3.22
N HIS A 79 -27.38 61.56 -2.24
CA HIS A 79 -26.03 61.27 -1.74
C HIS A 79 -25.98 59.87 -1.10
N LEU A 80 -26.92 59.54 -0.22
CA LEU A 80 -27.01 58.22 0.41
C LEU A 80 -27.15 57.10 -0.63
N LEU A 81 -28.01 57.27 -1.65
CA LEU A 81 -28.16 56.28 -2.71
C LEU A 81 -26.87 56.11 -3.53
N TYR A 82 -26.14 57.20 -3.79
CA TYR A 82 -24.87 57.14 -4.50
C TYR A 82 -23.77 56.47 -3.66
N GLU A 83 -23.72 56.77 -2.36
CA GLU A 83 -22.81 56.10 -1.43
C GLU A 83 -23.10 54.61 -1.34
N GLU A 84 -24.37 54.22 -1.17
CA GLU A 84 -24.77 52.81 -1.13
C GLU A 84 -24.41 52.10 -2.44
N GLN A 85 -24.66 52.72 -3.59
CA GLN A 85 -24.31 52.17 -4.89
C GLN A 85 -22.79 52.01 -5.05
N ASN A 86 -21.99 52.98 -4.58
CA ASN A 86 -20.53 52.90 -4.61
C ASN A 86 -20.03 51.78 -3.69
N MET A 87 -20.49 51.73 -2.44
CA MET A 87 -20.14 50.67 -1.49
C MET A 87 -20.48 49.28 -2.04
N LEU A 88 -21.66 49.11 -2.63
CA LEU A 88 -22.04 47.85 -3.28
C LEU A 88 -21.15 47.51 -4.48
N SER A 89 -20.71 48.51 -5.24
CA SER A 89 -19.81 48.30 -6.39
C SER A 89 -18.41 47.90 -5.94
N GLU A 90 -17.90 48.53 -4.88
CA GLU A 90 -16.62 48.21 -4.24
C GLU A 90 -16.64 46.79 -3.65
N LEU A 91 -17.65 46.45 -2.85
CA LEU A 91 -17.81 45.10 -2.29
C LEU A 91 -17.90 44.02 -3.38
N LYS A 92 -18.60 44.30 -4.49
CA LYS A 92 -18.65 43.38 -5.63
C LYS A 92 -17.28 43.23 -6.29
N ALA A 93 -16.54 44.33 -6.47
CA ALA A 93 -15.19 44.29 -7.04
C ALA A 93 -14.23 43.51 -6.15
N GLU A 94 -14.24 43.76 -4.84
CA GLU A 94 -13.43 43.04 -3.84
C GLU A 94 -13.76 41.55 -3.81
N SER A 95 -15.04 41.19 -3.82
CA SER A 95 -15.49 39.80 -3.88
C SER A 95 -14.98 39.08 -5.14
N VAL A 96 -15.05 39.73 -6.31
CA VAL A 96 -14.53 39.17 -7.56
C VAL A 96 -13.00 39.02 -7.52
N VAL A 97 -12.27 39.99 -6.97
CA VAL A 97 -10.80 39.90 -6.83
C VAL A 97 -10.41 38.79 -5.86
N SER A 98 -11.06 38.71 -4.70
CA SER A 98 -10.85 37.65 -3.71
C SER A 98 -11.12 36.26 -4.29
N SER A 99 -12.23 36.09 -5.01
CA SER A 99 -12.55 34.83 -5.69
C SER A 99 -11.51 34.44 -6.74
N LYS A 100 -11.00 35.40 -7.54
CA LYS A 100 -9.95 35.14 -8.53
C LYS A 100 -8.61 34.78 -7.88
N LEU A 101 -8.25 35.41 -6.78
CA LEU A 101 -7.04 35.07 -6.03
C LEU A 101 -7.13 33.65 -5.49
N LEU A 102 -8.24 33.30 -4.84
CA LEU A 102 -8.47 31.95 -4.32
C LEU A 102 -8.45 30.90 -5.46
N GLN A 103 -9.08 31.20 -6.60
CA GLN A 103 -9.05 30.31 -7.77
C GLN A 103 -7.64 30.11 -8.31
N LYS A 104 -6.82 31.17 -8.34
CA LYS A 104 -5.42 31.10 -8.77
C LYS A 104 -4.59 30.26 -7.80
N GLU A 105 -4.73 30.48 -6.50
CA GLU A 105 -4.06 29.69 -5.46
C GLU A 105 -4.41 28.20 -5.58
N HIS A 106 -5.70 27.87 -5.75
CA HIS A 106 -6.12 26.49 -5.99
C HIS A 106 -5.50 25.90 -7.26
N ALA A 107 -5.47 26.64 -8.37
CA ALA A 107 -4.83 26.19 -9.60
C ALA A 107 -3.32 25.96 -9.44
N ASP A 108 -2.64 26.83 -8.68
CA ASP A 108 -1.21 26.70 -8.38
C ASP A 108 -0.95 25.46 -7.50
N PHE A 109 -1.77 25.21 -6.48
CA PHE A 109 -1.70 23.99 -5.66
C PHE A 109 -1.96 22.72 -6.48
N GLU A 110 -2.98 22.71 -7.35
CA GLU A 110 -3.25 21.57 -8.23
C GLU A 110 -2.07 21.30 -9.17
N ASN A 111 -1.48 22.34 -9.74
CA ASN A 111 -0.32 22.22 -10.62
C ASN A 111 0.90 21.68 -9.86
N GLN A 112 1.11 22.11 -8.62
CA GLN A 112 2.18 21.59 -7.78
C GLN A 112 1.97 20.10 -7.46
N LEU A 113 0.77 19.71 -7.04
CA LEU A 113 0.42 18.31 -6.79
C LEU A 113 0.62 17.43 -8.03
N ARG A 114 0.27 17.93 -9.22
CA ARG A 114 0.50 17.21 -10.48
C ARG A 114 1.99 17.03 -10.78
N LYS A 115 2.82 18.05 -10.50
CA LYS A 115 4.29 17.96 -10.65
C LYS A 115 4.87 16.95 -9.66
N ASP A 116 4.49 17.04 -8.39
CA ASP A 116 4.98 16.13 -7.34
C ASP A 116 4.59 14.68 -7.65
N MET A 117 3.36 14.44 -8.10
CA MET A 117 2.91 13.11 -8.57
C MET A 117 3.76 12.61 -9.75
N CYS A 118 4.11 13.48 -10.69
CA CYS A 118 4.96 13.10 -11.82
C CYS A 118 6.38 12.75 -11.35
N CYS A 119 6.98 13.57 -10.49
CA CYS A 119 8.30 13.32 -9.89
C CYS A 119 8.31 11.99 -9.13
N LEU A 120 7.34 11.75 -8.24
CA LEU A 120 7.23 10.48 -7.51
C LEU A 120 7.11 9.27 -8.44
N LYS A 121 6.40 9.41 -9.57
CA LYS A 121 6.28 8.33 -10.55
C LYS A 121 7.60 8.05 -11.27
N VAL A 122 8.40 9.09 -11.54
CA VAL A 122 9.75 8.95 -12.10
C VAL A 122 10.68 8.29 -11.08
N ASP A 123 10.70 8.77 -9.84
CA ASP A 123 11.53 8.22 -8.77
C ASP A 123 11.23 6.74 -8.51
N MET A 124 9.94 6.37 -8.49
CA MET A 124 9.51 4.98 -8.37
C MET A 124 10.03 4.13 -9.54
N LYS A 125 9.98 4.66 -10.76
CA LYS A 125 10.49 3.95 -11.95
C LYS A 125 12.01 3.81 -11.93
N GLU A 126 12.74 4.82 -11.47
CA GLU A 126 14.18 4.76 -11.29
C GLU A 126 14.57 3.74 -10.20
N GLN A 127 13.81 3.68 -9.11
CA GLN A 127 14.02 2.67 -8.06
C GLN A 127 13.75 1.24 -8.56
N GLU A 128 12.71 1.04 -9.38
CA GLU A 128 12.44 -0.25 -10.04
C GLU A 128 13.60 -0.65 -10.97
N LEU A 129 14.05 0.27 -11.82
CA LEU A 129 15.15 0.02 -12.78
C LEU A 129 16.47 -0.26 -12.06
N SER A 130 16.78 0.49 -11.00
CA SER A 130 17.99 0.24 -10.19
C SER A 130 17.94 -1.13 -9.50
N SER A 131 16.78 -1.51 -8.96
CA SER A 131 16.57 -2.84 -8.36
C SER A 131 16.72 -3.97 -9.40
N GLU A 132 16.15 -3.79 -10.59
CA GLU A 132 16.31 -4.74 -11.70
C GLU A 132 17.77 -4.89 -12.12
N ASN A 133 18.52 -3.78 -12.17
CA ASN A 133 19.96 -3.80 -12.47
C ASN A 133 20.77 -4.54 -11.41
N VAL A 134 20.43 -4.38 -10.12
CA VAL A 134 21.06 -5.14 -9.02
C VAL A 134 20.81 -6.64 -9.19
N ILE A 135 19.58 -7.04 -9.51
CA ILE A 135 19.22 -8.45 -9.75
C ILE A 135 19.98 -9.01 -10.96
N LYS A 136 20.04 -8.26 -12.07
CA LYS A 136 20.82 -8.65 -13.27
C LYS A 136 22.30 -8.84 -12.95
N ASN A 137 22.89 -7.90 -12.19
CA ASN A 137 24.29 -7.99 -11.78
C ASN A 137 24.54 -9.20 -10.87
N LEU A 138 23.61 -9.52 -9.96
CA LEU A 138 23.70 -10.70 -9.11
C LEU A 138 23.65 -11.99 -9.94
N HIS A 139 22.75 -12.08 -10.92
CA HIS A 139 22.70 -13.22 -11.84
C HIS A 139 23.96 -13.37 -12.68
N LEU A 140 24.54 -12.26 -13.17
CA LEU A 140 25.80 -12.28 -13.91
C LEU A 140 26.94 -12.83 -13.04
N LYS A 141 27.10 -12.32 -11.80
CA LYS A 141 28.10 -12.83 -10.85
C LYS A 141 27.90 -14.31 -10.54
N HIS A 142 26.66 -14.73 -10.30
CA HIS A 142 26.35 -16.13 -10.04
C HIS A 142 26.71 -17.03 -11.24
N ASN A 143 26.42 -16.57 -12.47
CA ASN A 143 26.79 -17.29 -13.69
C ASN A 143 28.32 -17.37 -13.88
N GLU A 144 29.05 -16.30 -13.54
CA GLU A 144 30.52 -16.29 -13.53
C GLU A 144 31.06 -17.32 -12.53
N GLU A 145 30.56 -17.32 -11.30
CA GLU A 145 30.94 -18.28 -10.25
C GLU A 145 30.66 -19.73 -10.66
N ILE A 146 29.46 -20.00 -11.23
CA ILE A 146 29.12 -21.32 -11.78
C ILE A 146 30.12 -21.72 -12.88
N THR A 147 30.50 -20.79 -13.75
CA THR A 147 31.43 -21.06 -14.85
C THR A 147 32.83 -21.38 -14.34
N ILE A 148 33.32 -20.63 -13.34
CA ILE A 148 34.59 -20.90 -12.66
C ILE A 148 34.55 -22.30 -12.03
N LEU A 149 33.50 -22.61 -11.27
CA LEU A 149 33.35 -23.91 -10.61
C LEU A 149 33.28 -25.08 -11.60
N ARG A 150 32.56 -24.91 -12.72
CA ARG A 150 32.53 -25.90 -13.82
C ARG A 150 33.91 -26.11 -14.42
N ASN A 151 34.67 -25.04 -14.64
CA ASN A 151 36.03 -25.12 -15.17
C ASN A 151 36.98 -25.82 -14.19
N ASP A 152 36.83 -25.57 -12.90
CA ASP A 152 37.61 -26.23 -11.85
C ASP A 152 37.33 -27.73 -11.79
N PHE A 153 36.05 -28.13 -11.81
CA PHE A 153 35.70 -29.55 -11.87
C PHE A 153 36.20 -30.21 -13.17
N ALA A 154 36.06 -29.54 -14.32
CA ALA A 154 36.59 -30.05 -15.58
C ALA A 154 38.12 -30.20 -15.56
N ARG A 155 38.84 -29.30 -14.88
CA ARG A 155 40.29 -29.43 -14.64
C ARG A 155 40.60 -30.63 -13.76
N GLN A 156 39.92 -30.77 -12.61
CA GLN A 156 40.12 -31.89 -11.69
C GLN A 156 39.87 -33.24 -12.36
N VAL A 157 38.81 -33.36 -13.16
CA VAL A 157 38.51 -34.58 -13.94
C VAL A 157 39.66 -34.89 -14.90
N ARG A 158 40.12 -33.90 -15.69
CA ARG A 158 41.25 -34.10 -16.62
C ARG A 158 42.55 -34.51 -15.91
N GLU A 159 42.82 -33.95 -14.74
CA GLU A 159 43.99 -34.32 -13.94
C GLU A 159 43.89 -35.76 -13.44
N ILE A 160 42.72 -36.18 -12.96
CA ILE A 160 42.45 -37.55 -12.50
C ILE A 160 42.61 -38.52 -13.69
N GLU A 161 41.97 -38.24 -14.82
CA GLU A 161 42.08 -39.04 -16.04
C GLU A 161 43.54 -39.18 -16.49
N SER A 162 44.29 -38.08 -16.52
CA SER A 162 45.72 -38.08 -16.87
C SER A 162 46.55 -38.93 -15.91
N LYS A 163 46.31 -38.83 -14.60
CA LYS A 163 46.97 -39.66 -13.57
C LYS A 163 46.70 -41.15 -13.79
N TYR A 164 45.45 -41.54 -13.98
CA TYR A 164 45.07 -42.94 -14.20
C TYR A 164 45.55 -43.47 -15.55
N LYS A 165 45.53 -42.64 -16.61
CA LYS A 165 46.08 -43.01 -17.92
C LYS A 165 47.58 -43.28 -17.84
N LYS A 166 48.34 -42.44 -17.14
CA LYS A 166 49.78 -42.65 -16.88
C LYS A 166 50.02 -43.93 -16.07
N ARG A 167 49.24 -44.17 -15.02
CA ARG A 167 49.34 -45.39 -14.19
C ARG A 167 49.06 -46.65 -15.00
N MET A 168 48.03 -46.62 -15.85
CA MET A 168 47.69 -47.73 -16.75
C MET A 168 48.78 -47.99 -17.81
N GLN A 169 49.41 -46.93 -18.32
CA GLN A 169 50.52 -47.06 -19.28
C GLN A 169 51.77 -47.66 -18.61
N LYS A 170 52.12 -47.21 -17.40
CA LYS A 170 53.23 -47.78 -16.62
C LYS A 170 53.02 -49.26 -16.34
N LEU A 171 51.83 -49.64 -15.86
CA LEU A 171 51.50 -51.05 -15.59
C LEU A 171 51.61 -51.90 -16.87
N ARG A 172 51.13 -51.40 -18.01
CA ARG A 172 51.31 -52.10 -19.29
C ARG A 172 52.78 -52.28 -19.66
N GLN A 173 53.61 -51.24 -19.47
CA GLN A 173 55.04 -51.33 -19.74
C GLN A 173 55.76 -52.30 -18.80
N GLU A 174 55.39 -52.34 -17.51
CA GLU A 174 55.92 -53.28 -16.53
C GLU A 174 55.59 -54.73 -16.89
N GLU A 175 54.34 -55.03 -17.24
CA GLU A 175 53.92 -56.38 -17.67
C GLU A 175 54.57 -56.80 -19.01
N GLU A 176 54.72 -55.86 -19.95
CA GLU A 176 55.43 -56.10 -21.22
C GLU A 176 56.91 -56.42 -20.98
N LEU A 177 57.56 -55.66 -20.07
CA LEU A 177 58.94 -55.90 -19.68
C LEU A 177 59.10 -57.26 -19.00
N ARG A 178 58.22 -57.58 -18.05
CA ARG A 178 58.20 -58.87 -17.36
C ARG A 178 58.07 -60.02 -18.36
N ARG A 179 57.13 -59.93 -19.30
CA ARG A 179 56.97 -60.92 -20.38
C ARG A 179 58.26 -61.08 -21.19
N LYS A 180 58.90 -59.97 -21.58
CA LYS A 180 60.17 -60.01 -22.34
C LYS A 180 61.29 -60.66 -21.54
N THR A 181 61.40 -60.37 -20.24
CA THR A 181 62.37 -61.02 -19.36
C THR A 181 62.11 -62.52 -19.24
N GLU A 182 60.87 -62.94 -19.01
CA GLU A 182 60.50 -64.36 -18.92
C GLU A 182 60.78 -65.12 -20.23
N ILE A 183 60.53 -64.49 -21.39
CA ILE A 183 60.89 -65.05 -22.71
C ILE A 183 62.41 -65.19 -22.83
N HIS A 184 63.17 -64.15 -22.47
CA HIS A 184 64.62 -64.18 -22.59
C HIS A 184 65.25 -65.26 -21.70
N GLU A 185 64.81 -65.38 -20.45
CA GLU A 185 65.27 -66.45 -19.55
C GLU A 185 64.91 -67.85 -20.09
N LEU A 186 63.73 -68.01 -20.71
CA LEU A 186 63.34 -69.26 -21.35
C LEU A 186 64.21 -69.59 -22.55
N GLU A 187 64.54 -68.59 -23.37
CA GLU A 187 65.45 -68.72 -24.51
C GLU A 187 66.86 -69.08 -24.06
N GLU A 188 67.39 -68.42 -23.03
CA GLU A 188 68.69 -68.77 -22.44
C GLU A 188 68.70 -70.21 -21.92
N ARG A 189 67.68 -70.62 -21.15
CA ARG A 189 67.55 -72.00 -20.67
C ARG A 189 67.49 -73.02 -21.81
N LYS A 190 66.72 -72.72 -22.87
CA LYS A 190 66.63 -73.58 -24.06
C LYS A 190 67.96 -73.64 -24.82
N ASN A 191 68.65 -72.52 -24.99
CA ASN A 191 69.95 -72.46 -25.65
C ASN A 191 71.02 -73.21 -24.85
N SER A 192 71.04 -73.08 -23.52
CA SER A 192 71.91 -73.89 -22.66
C SER A 192 71.62 -75.38 -22.81
N HIS A 193 70.34 -75.78 -22.89
CA HIS A 193 69.96 -77.18 -23.12
C HIS A 193 70.39 -77.68 -24.51
N ILE A 194 70.18 -76.88 -25.56
CA ILE A 194 70.65 -77.18 -26.92
C ILE A 194 72.18 -77.36 -26.93
N ASN A 195 72.92 -76.46 -26.30
CA ASN A 195 74.39 -76.57 -26.20
C ASN A 195 74.82 -77.83 -25.46
N MET A 196 74.17 -78.17 -24.34
CA MET A 196 74.43 -79.41 -23.61
C MET A 196 74.16 -80.64 -24.47
N LEU A 197 73.03 -80.64 -25.20
CA LEU A 197 72.65 -81.72 -26.10
C LEU A 197 73.66 -81.85 -27.25
N MET A 198 74.10 -80.74 -27.83
CA MET A 198 75.16 -80.70 -28.85
C MET A 198 76.48 -81.27 -28.31
N MET A 199 76.91 -80.89 -27.10
CA MET A 199 78.12 -81.46 -26.47
C MET A 199 77.97 -82.96 -26.21
N ASN A 200 76.80 -83.41 -25.76
CA ASN A 200 76.51 -84.83 -25.55
C ASN A 200 76.51 -85.60 -26.86
N HIS A 201 75.91 -85.06 -27.92
CA HIS A 201 75.97 -85.65 -29.26
C HIS A 201 77.39 -85.69 -29.79
N GLU A 202 78.17 -84.64 -29.62
CA GLU A 202 79.56 -84.63 -30.07
C GLU A 202 80.43 -85.61 -29.28
N LYS A 203 80.18 -85.75 -27.98
CA LYS A 203 80.76 -86.82 -27.15
C LYS A 203 80.34 -88.20 -27.67
N ALA A 204 79.06 -88.44 -27.89
CA ALA A 204 78.57 -89.70 -28.42
C ALA A 204 79.15 -90.00 -29.82
N PHE A 205 79.31 -88.99 -30.68
CA PHE A 205 79.99 -89.14 -31.98
C PHE A 205 81.49 -89.43 -31.83
N ARG A 206 82.18 -88.81 -30.85
CA ARG A 206 83.56 -89.17 -30.51
C ARG A 206 83.64 -90.59 -29.98
N ASP A 207 82.73 -90.99 -29.10
CA ASP A 207 82.67 -92.35 -28.54
C ASP A 207 82.33 -93.38 -29.63
N ILE A 208 81.43 -93.07 -30.56
CA ILE A 208 81.14 -93.87 -31.75
C ILE A 208 82.36 -93.94 -32.66
N ARG A 209 83.05 -92.82 -32.91
CA ARG A 209 84.26 -92.80 -33.72
C ARG A 209 85.39 -93.58 -33.05
N ASN A 210 85.51 -93.52 -31.74
CA ASN A 210 86.46 -94.31 -30.95
C ASN A 210 86.06 -95.78 -30.97
N TYR A 211 84.77 -96.12 -30.82
CA TYR A 211 84.26 -97.48 -30.95
C TYR A 211 84.51 -98.04 -32.37
N PHE A 212 84.29 -97.24 -33.41
CA PHE A 212 84.60 -97.63 -34.78
C PHE A 212 86.09 -97.66 -35.05
N ASN A 213 86.91 -96.79 -34.44
CA ASN A 213 88.37 -96.87 -34.53
C ASN A 213 88.89 -98.10 -33.78
N ASP A 214 88.35 -98.44 -32.61
CA ASP A 214 88.63 -99.65 -31.86
C ASP A 214 88.15 -100.89 -32.61
N ILE A 215 87.02 -100.80 -33.31
CA ILE A 215 86.59 -101.80 -34.29
C ILE A 215 87.53 -101.81 -35.48
N VAL A 216 88.07 -100.69 -35.96
CA VAL A 216 89.01 -100.67 -37.09
C VAL A 216 90.35 -101.27 -36.66
N TYR A 217 90.82 -101.03 -35.43
CA TYR A 217 92.00 -101.67 -34.84
C TYR A 217 91.75 -103.16 -34.58
N LYS A 218 90.63 -103.51 -33.93
CA LYS A 218 90.20 -104.91 -33.77
C LYS A 218 89.92 -105.57 -35.10
N ASN A 219 89.42 -104.85 -36.10
CA ASN A 219 89.21 -105.33 -37.46
C ASN A 219 90.50 -105.36 -38.25
N LEU A 220 91.54 -104.59 -37.93
CA LEU A 220 92.86 -104.75 -38.53
C LEU A 220 93.48 -106.06 -38.01
N ASP A 221 93.28 -106.35 -36.72
CA ASP A 221 93.64 -107.62 -36.09
C ASP A 221 92.73 -108.79 -36.58
N LEU A 222 91.46 -108.53 -36.86
CA LEU A 222 90.47 -109.50 -37.37
C LEU A 222 90.48 -109.64 -38.90
N ILE A 223 90.99 -108.68 -39.68
CA ILE A 223 91.21 -108.78 -41.14
C ILE A 223 92.42 -109.69 -41.43
N THR A 224 93.29 -109.88 -40.44
CA THR A 224 94.31 -110.95 -40.46
C THR A 224 93.71 -112.32 -40.11
N SER A 225 92.49 -112.38 -39.53
CA SER A 225 91.91 -113.62 -38.99
C SER A 225 90.54 -114.05 -39.57
N LEU A 226 89.80 -113.20 -40.30
CA LEU A 226 88.45 -113.48 -40.82
C LEU A 226 88.29 -113.11 -42.29
N LYS A 227 89.03 -113.84 -43.13
CA LYS A 227 88.66 -114.18 -44.51
C LYS A 227 87.54 -115.24 -44.58
N GLU A 228 86.89 -115.56 -43.46
CA GLU A 228 85.83 -116.55 -43.34
C GLU A 228 84.60 -115.95 -42.65
N MET A 229 83.42 -116.10 -43.25
CA MET A 229 82.11 -115.87 -42.59
C MET A 229 81.50 -114.46 -42.67
N LYS A 230 81.42 -114.00 -43.91
CA LYS A 230 80.33 -113.19 -44.45
C LYS A 230 78.99 -113.94 -44.37
N ARG A 231 78.06 -113.54 -43.49
CA ARG A 231 76.57 -113.54 -43.68
C ARG A 231 75.78 -113.41 -42.37
N LYS A 232 75.08 -112.28 -42.20
CA LYS A 232 73.66 -112.11 -41.77
C LYS A 232 73.44 -110.86 -40.89
N GLU A 233 73.01 -109.73 -41.48
CA GLU A 233 72.03 -108.83 -40.82
C GLU A 233 71.41 -107.79 -41.78
N GLU A 234 70.58 -108.26 -42.72
CA GLU A 234 69.69 -107.42 -43.56
C GLU A 234 68.23 -107.49 -43.09
N LYS A 235 67.99 -107.62 -41.77
CA LYS A 235 66.64 -107.92 -41.24
C LYS A 235 66.12 -106.96 -40.16
N ARG A 236 66.46 -105.67 -40.23
CA ARG A 236 66.02 -104.67 -39.24
C ARG A 236 65.39 -103.39 -39.81
N ASN A 237 64.90 -103.46 -41.06
CA ASN A 237 64.28 -102.33 -41.76
C ASN A 237 62.77 -102.51 -42.05
N LYS A 238 62.03 -103.23 -41.20
CA LYS A 238 60.59 -103.46 -41.41
C LYS A 238 59.66 -103.12 -40.23
N GLU A 239 60.15 -102.43 -39.20
CA GLU A 239 59.36 -102.10 -37.99
C GLU A 239 59.08 -100.59 -37.80
N MET A 240 59.48 -99.71 -38.73
CA MET A 240 59.27 -98.25 -38.58
C MET A 240 57.91 -97.77 -39.13
N ALA A 241 57.16 -98.61 -39.83
CA ALA A 241 55.94 -98.19 -40.54
C ALA A 241 54.63 -98.37 -39.74
N GLU A 242 54.61 -99.22 -38.71
CA GLU A 242 53.39 -99.49 -37.91
C GLU A 242 53.20 -98.48 -36.75
N VAL A 243 54.24 -97.79 -36.30
CA VAL A 243 54.20 -96.87 -35.14
C VAL A 243 53.62 -95.48 -35.48
N LEU A 244 53.50 -95.12 -36.76
CA LEU A 244 53.02 -93.80 -37.19
C LEU A 244 51.48 -93.71 -37.31
N GLU A 245 50.77 -94.82 -37.50
CA GLU A 245 49.31 -94.82 -37.67
C GLU A 245 48.58 -94.93 -36.30
N GLU A 246 49.12 -95.67 -35.33
CA GLU A 246 48.54 -95.80 -33.96
C GLU A 246 48.60 -94.50 -33.13
N ASN A 247 49.47 -93.54 -33.46
CA ASN A 247 49.59 -92.27 -32.72
C ASN A 247 48.54 -91.22 -33.13
N LYS A 248 47.77 -91.47 -34.21
CA LYS A 248 46.80 -90.52 -34.76
C LYS A 248 45.43 -90.65 -34.06
N ASP A 249 44.98 -91.87 -33.76
CA ASP A 249 43.69 -92.13 -33.12
C ASP A 249 43.72 -91.89 -31.59
N LEU A 250 44.88 -92.02 -30.95
CA LEU A 250 45.05 -91.79 -29.50
C LEU A 250 45.06 -90.30 -29.11
N ARG A 251 45.13 -89.35 -30.06
CA ARG A 251 45.14 -87.90 -29.79
C ARG A 251 43.80 -87.19 -30.01
N GLU A 252 42.92 -87.69 -30.88
CA GLU A 252 41.66 -86.99 -31.21
C GLU A 252 40.58 -87.13 -30.13
N SER A 253 40.47 -88.29 -29.49
CA SER A 253 39.49 -88.53 -28.42
C SER A 253 39.71 -87.67 -27.15
N PRO A 254 40.95 -87.54 -26.62
CA PRO A 254 41.20 -86.67 -25.46
C PRO A 254 41.19 -85.17 -25.78
N GLN A 255 41.38 -84.77 -27.05
CA GLN A 255 41.33 -83.36 -27.47
C GLN A 255 39.87 -82.85 -27.48
N LYS A 256 38.94 -83.62 -28.05
CA LYS A 256 37.50 -83.29 -28.06
C LYS A 256 36.91 -83.20 -26.65
N ALA A 257 37.28 -84.12 -25.76
CA ALA A 257 36.85 -84.07 -24.36
C ALA A 257 37.40 -82.83 -23.61
N LYS A 258 38.61 -82.36 -23.93
CA LYS A 258 39.17 -81.12 -23.34
C LYS A 258 38.47 -79.86 -23.85
N GLU A 259 38.10 -79.84 -25.13
CA GLU A 259 37.35 -78.73 -25.74
C GLU A 259 35.94 -78.64 -25.14
N GLU A 260 35.23 -79.76 -25.00
CA GLU A 260 33.92 -79.82 -24.33
C GLU A 260 33.98 -79.36 -22.87
N VAL A 261 35.02 -79.78 -22.12
CA VAL A 261 35.23 -79.32 -20.75
C VAL A 261 35.50 -77.81 -20.69
N ALA A 262 36.26 -77.26 -21.64
CA ALA A 262 36.52 -75.82 -21.72
C ALA A 262 35.24 -75.02 -22.06
N GLU A 263 34.39 -75.52 -22.96
CA GLU A 263 33.11 -74.91 -23.28
C GLU A 263 32.13 -74.96 -22.10
N LEU A 264 32.03 -76.11 -21.41
CA LEU A 264 31.20 -76.26 -20.22
C LEU A 264 31.68 -75.35 -19.09
N GLN A 265 32.99 -75.20 -18.88
CA GLN A 265 33.56 -74.25 -17.92
C GLN A 265 33.21 -72.79 -18.27
N LYS A 266 33.22 -72.43 -19.56
CA LYS A 266 32.84 -71.09 -20.03
C LYS A 266 31.34 -70.82 -19.80
N LEU A 267 30.48 -71.80 -20.08
CA LEU A 267 29.05 -71.74 -19.81
C LEU A 267 28.76 -71.58 -18.31
N LEU A 268 29.46 -72.34 -17.45
CA LEU A 268 29.33 -72.23 -15.99
C LEU A 268 29.74 -70.84 -15.50
N SER A 269 30.86 -70.30 -16.00
CA SER A 269 31.31 -68.94 -15.67
C SER A 269 30.29 -67.86 -16.09
N ASN A 270 29.65 -68.03 -17.25
CA ASN A 270 28.59 -67.12 -17.69
C ASN A 270 27.34 -67.24 -16.81
N TYR A 271 26.92 -68.46 -16.47
CA TYR A 271 25.81 -68.69 -15.56
C TYR A 271 26.02 -68.04 -14.18
N ASP A 272 27.23 -68.13 -13.62
CA ASP A 272 27.56 -67.50 -12.34
C ASP A 272 27.53 -65.96 -12.40
N LYS A 273 27.96 -65.38 -13.54
CA LYS A 273 27.85 -63.94 -13.80
C LYS A 273 26.39 -63.51 -13.90
N ASP A 274 25.57 -64.25 -14.63
CA ASP A 274 24.14 -63.97 -14.82
C ASP A 274 23.37 -64.10 -13.51
N ARG A 275 23.67 -65.14 -12.71
CA ARG A 275 23.12 -65.32 -11.36
C ARG A 275 23.45 -64.12 -10.45
N SER A 276 24.70 -63.65 -10.50
CA SER A 276 25.14 -62.48 -9.74
C SER A 276 24.48 -61.19 -10.22
N ALA A 277 24.29 -61.03 -11.54
CA ALA A 277 23.58 -59.90 -12.12
C ALA A 277 22.10 -59.88 -11.73
N LEU A 278 21.43 -61.04 -11.78
CA LEU A 278 20.05 -61.21 -11.37
C LEU A 278 19.84 -60.90 -9.87
N ALA A 279 20.78 -61.30 -9.01
CA ALA A 279 20.75 -60.95 -7.60
C ALA A 279 20.81 -59.43 -7.38
N ARG A 280 21.71 -58.73 -8.12
CA ARG A 280 21.82 -57.27 -8.06
C ARG A 280 20.58 -56.56 -8.58
N THR A 281 19.98 -57.01 -9.68
CA THR A 281 18.76 -56.40 -10.23
C THR A 281 17.56 -56.63 -9.31
N ARG A 282 17.41 -57.82 -8.72
CA ARG A 282 16.39 -58.09 -7.70
C ARG A 282 16.55 -57.21 -6.46
N ALA A 283 17.77 -56.99 -5.99
CA ALA A 283 18.02 -56.10 -4.86
C ALA A 283 17.63 -54.64 -5.19
N ARG A 284 17.98 -54.15 -6.40
CA ARG A 284 17.56 -52.83 -6.87
C ARG A 284 16.05 -52.70 -7.02
N LEU A 285 15.39 -53.71 -7.58
CA LEU A 285 13.93 -53.74 -7.71
C LEU A 285 13.25 -53.61 -6.34
N LYS A 286 13.72 -54.36 -5.34
CA LYS A 286 13.19 -54.32 -3.98
C LYS A 286 13.36 -52.94 -3.31
N ILE A 287 14.46 -52.24 -3.60
CA ILE A 287 14.67 -50.86 -3.11
C ILE A 287 13.67 -49.92 -3.80
N SER A 288 13.58 -49.97 -5.13
CA SER A 288 12.67 -49.13 -5.91
C SER A 288 11.20 -49.37 -5.56
N GLU A 289 10.79 -50.61 -5.28
CA GLU A 289 9.44 -50.92 -4.80
C GLU A 289 9.14 -50.30 -3.43
N ARG A 290 10.14 -50.24 -2.54
CA ARG A 290 9.98 -49.58 -1.24
C ARG A 290 9.83 -48.09 -1.41
N GLU A 291 10.71 -47.46 -2.19
CA GLU A 291 10.65 -46.03 -2.53
C GLU A 291 9.31 -45.68 -3.18
N MET A 292 8.79 -46.50 -4.09
CA MET A 292 7.48 -46.28 -4.70
C MET A 292 6.34 -46.33 -3.68
N LYS A 293 6.38 -47.25 -2.71
CA LYS A 293 5.38 -47.34 -1.64
C LYS A 293 5.44 -46.13 -0.71
N GLU A 294 6.64 -45.71 -0.32
CA GLU A 294 6.85 -44.52 0.50
C GLU A 294 6.35 -43.26 -0.22
N LEU A 295 6.68 -43.10 -1.51
CA LEU A 295 6.27 -41.95 -2.30
C LEU A 295 4.75 -41.89 -2.50
N LYS A 296 4.10 -43.04 -2.72
CA LYS A 296 2.62 -43.13 -2.78
C LYS A 296 1.97 -42.69 -1.47
N TRP A 297 2.52 -43.13 -0.33
CA TRP A 297 2.00 -42.73 0.97
C TRP A 297 2.16 -41.23 1.21
N VAL A 298 3.33 -40.67 0.90
CA VAL A 298 3.58 -39.22 1.00
C VAL A 298 2.63 -38.44 0.09
N HIS A 299 2.40 -38.92 -1.14
CA HIS A 299 1.48 -38.28 -2.08
C HIS A 299 0.04 -38.24 -1.54
N GLU A 300 -0.48 -39.36 -1.05
CA GLU A 300 -1.82 -39.45 -0.45
C GLU A 300 -1.98 -38.46 0.72
N VAL A 301 -0.98 -38.39 1.60
CA VAL A 301 -0.98 -37.46 2.74
C VAL A 301 -0.96 -36.00 2.27
N LEU A 302 -0.18 -35.69 1.23
CA LEU A 302 -0.14 -34.36 0.64
C LEU A 302 -1.46 -33.98 -0.03
N GLU A 303 -2.11 -34.90 -0.75
CA GLU A 303 -3.42 -34.66 -1.35
C GLU A 303 -4.46 -34.35 -0.28
N GLN A 304 -4.53 -35.15 0.79
CA GLN A 304 -5.46 -34.89 1.90
C GLN A 304 -5.21 -33.52 2.56
N ARG A 305 -3.94 -33.15 2.78
CA ARG A 305 -3.58 -31.83 3.30
C ARG A 305 -3.99 -30.72 2.34
N PHE A 306 -3.76 -30.91 1.03
CA PHE A 306 -4.12 -29.94 0.01
C PHE A 306 -5.64 -29.71 -0.03
N THR A 307 -6.44 -30.78 -0.04
CA THR A 307 -7.90 -30.68 -0.01
C THR A 307 -8.37 -29.93 1.24
N LYS A 308 -7.78 -30.20 2.41
CA LYS A 308 -8.13 -29.49 3.65
C LYS A 308 -7.83 -27.99 3.54
N VAL A 309 -6.63 -27.61 3.10
CA VAL A 309 -6.25 -26.20 2.92
C VAL A 309 -7.13 -25.50 1.89
N GLN A 310 -7.51 -26.20 0.83
CA GLN A 310 -8.41 -25.65 -0.18
C GLN A 310 -9.81 -25.36 0.40
N LEU A 311 -10.35 -26.28 1.22
CA LEU A 311 -11.62 -26.06 1.91
C LEU A 311 -11.55 -24.89 2.91
N GLU A 312 -10.47 -24.81 3.69
CA GLU A 312 -10.25 -23.70 4.64
C GLU A 312 -10.17 -22.35 3.90
N ARG A 313 -9.45 -22.32 2.77
CA ARG A 313 -9.39 -21.13 1.90
C ARG A 313 -10.78 -20.74 1.41
N ASP A 314 -11.55 -21.69 0.88
CA ASP A 314 -12.87 -21.41 0.30
C ASP A 314 -13.86 -20.94 1.37
N GLU A 315 -13.83 -21.54 2.56
CA GLU A 315 -14.61 -21.10 3.71
C GLU A 315 -14.24 -19.68 4.16
N LEU A 316 -12.94 -19.37 4.20
CA LEU A 316 -12.47 -18.04 4.57
C LEU A 316 -12.91 -16.98 3.56
N TYR A 317 -12.84 -17.29 2.25
CA TYR A 317 -13.36 -16.41 1.21
C TYR A 317 -14.86 -16.17 1.37
N MET A 318 -15.65 -17.21 1.60
CA MET A 318 -17.10 -17.08 1.82
C MET A 318 -17.41 -16.21 3.04
N LYS A 319 -16.72 -16.44 4.16
CA LYS A 319 -16.87 -15.63 5.38
C LYS A 319 -16.49 -14.17 5.15
N PHE A 320 -15.41 -13.92 4.43
CA PHE A 320 -14.95 -12.56 4.11
C PHE A 320 -15.97 -11.82 3.24
N THR A 321 -16.46 -12.45 2.16
CA THR A 321 -17.49 -11.86 1.30
C THR A 321 -18.77 -11.56 2.08
N LYS A 322 -19.20 -12.48 2.95
CA LYS A 322 -20.37 -12.26 3.81
C LYS A 322 -20.16 -11.07 4.76
N ALA A 323 -19.01 -10.98 5.41
CA ALA A 323 -18.70 -9.88 6.32
C ALA A 323 -18.69 -8.51 5.60
N ILE A 324 -18.14 -8.45 4.37
CA ILE A 324 -18.19 -7.24 3.55
C ILE A 324 -19.64 -6.83 3.26
N GLN A 325 -20.47 -7.77 2.81
CA GLN A 325 -21.87 -7.50 2.50
C GLN A 325 -22.63 -7.02 3.74
N GLU A 326 -22.42 -7.63 4.90
CA GLU A 326 -23.05 -7.20 6.16
C GLU A 326 -22.64 -5.79 6.57
N VAL A 327 -21.36 -5.43 6.45
CA VAL A 327 -20.87 -4.07 6.74
C VAL A 327 -21.46 -3.06 5.75
N GLN A 328 -21.49 -3.40 4.46
CA GLN A 328 -22.07 -2.56 3.43
C GLN A 328 -23.57 -2.33 3.67
N GLN A 329 -24.32 -3.38 4.01
CA GLN A 329 -25.75 -3.29 4.35
C GLN A 329 -26.00 -2.45 5.61
N LYS A 330 -25.19 -2.61 6.66
CA LYS A 330 -25.31 -1.78 7.87
C LYS A 330 -25.02 -0.31 7.60
N SER A 331 -24.00 -0.03 6.80
CA SER A 331 -23.65 1.33 6.40
C SER A 331 -24.73 1.96 5.52
N SER A 332 -25.25 1.22 4.53
CA SER A 332 -26.33 1.71 3.66
C SER A 332 -27.62 1.96 4.44
N PHE A 333 -27.98 1.08 5.38
CA PHE A 333 -29.13 1.31 6.25
C PHE A 333 -28.95 2.55 7.13
N LYS A 334 -27.75 2.76 7.69
CA LYS A 334 -27.45 3.97 8.48
C LYS A 334 -27.56 5.23 7.63
N ASN A 335 -27.05 5.21 6.40
CA ASN A 335 -27.15 6.34 5.48
C ASN A 335 -28.61 6.64 5.12
N LEU A 336 -29.39 5.61 4.78
CA LEU A 336 -30.81 5.77 4.47
C LEU A 336 -31.60 6.34 5.67
N LEU A 337 -31.28 5.92 6.89
CA LEU A 337 -31.88 6.47 8.10
C LEU A 337 -31.51 7.95 8.31
N LEU A 338 -30.25 8.32 8.06
CA LEU A 338 -29.80 9.71 8.14
C LEU A 338 -30.46 10.58 7.07
N GLU A 339 -30.58 10.10 5.84
CA GLU A 339 -31.29 10.79 4.76
C GLU A 339 -32.77 10.99 5.10
N SER A 340 -33.44 9.96 5.62
CA SER A 340 -34.84 10.07 6.07
C SER A 340 -34.99 11.10 7.20
N LYS A 341 -34.07 11.10 8.17
CA LYS A 341 -34.07 12.09 9.26
C LYS A 341 -33.81 13.50 8.75
N LEU A 342 -32.89 13.68 7.80
CA LEU A 342 -32.61 14.97 7.16
C LEU A 342 -33.83 15.47 6.38
N SER A 343 -34.49 14.59 5.61
CA SER A 343 -35.71 14.93 4.89
C SER A 343 -36.81 15.38 5.84
N ALA A 344 -37.05 14.62 6.92
CA ALA A 344 -38.05 14.99 7.92
C ALA A 344 -37.74 16.33 8.60
N LEU A 345 -36.47 16.57 8.96
CA LEU A 345 -36.04 17.85 9.54
C LEU A 345 -36.21 19.00 8.55
N ASN A 346 -35.88 18.80 7.28
CA ASN A 346 -36.07 19.78 6.22
C ASN A 346 -37.55 20.12 6.00
N ASP A 347 -38.44 19.12 6.05
CA ASP A 347 -39.88 19.36 5.96
C ASP A 347 -40.41 20.12 7.18
N THR A 348 -39.88 19.83 8.38
CA THR A 348 -40.22 20.63 9.56
C THR A 348 -39.71 22.06 9.46
N LEU A 349 -38.51 22.28 8.92
CA LEU A 349 -37.95 23.61 8.69
C LEU A 349 -38.84 24.40 7.73
N LYS A 350 -39.18 23.84 6.57
CA LYS A 350 -40.06 24.48 5.58
C LYS A 350 -41.43 24.85 6.17
N LYS A 351 -42.02 23.96 6.98
CA LYS A 351 -43.28 24.25 7.69
C LYS A 351 -43.12 25.42 8.66
N LYS A 352 -42.02 25.48 9.41
CA LYS A 352 -41.73 26.56 10.36
C LYS A 352 -41.47 27.89 9.64
N GLU A 353 -40.74 27.88 8.53
CA GLU A 353 -40.52 29.05 7.69
C GLU A 353 -41.83 29.58 7.09
N ALA A 354 -42.69 28.69 6.59
CA ALA A 354 -44.01 29.09 6.09
C ALA A 354 -44.89 29.70 7.20
N GLN A 355 -44.95 29.07 8.37
CA GLN A 355 -45.65 29.61 9.55
C GLN A 355 -45.09 30.98 9.98
N LEU A 356 -43.77 31.14 9.97
CA LEU A 356 -43.12 32.40 10.30
C LEU A 356 -43.50 33.47 9.27
N SER A 357 -43.40 33.17 7.98
CA SER A 357 -43.78 34.09 6.89
C SER A 357 -45.24 34.54 6.99
N GLU A 358 -46.16 33.62 7.31
CA GLU A 358 -47.57 33.93 7.53
C GLU A 358 -47.76 34.89 8.73
N VAL A 359 -47.15 34.60 9.88
CA VAL A 359 -47.23 35.48 11.06
C VAL A 359 -46.64 36.86 10.77
N LEU A 360 -45.49 36.91 10.08
CA LEU A 360 -44.83 38.16 9.72
C LEU A 360 -45.69 39.03 8.80
N SER A 361 -46.33 38.43 7.80
CA SER A 361 -47.25 39.12 6.90
C SER A 361 -48.54 39.57 7.60
N ALA A 362 -49.09 38.78 8.53
CA ALA A 362 -50.27 39.16 9.29
C ALA A 362 -50.01 40.29 10.30
N SER A 363 -48.77 40.43 10.77
CA SER A 363 -48.40 41.39 11.81
C SER A 363 -48.24 42.83 11.31
N ASN A 364 -48.19 43.06 9.98
CA ASN A 364 -48.02 44.39 9.35
C ASN A 364 -46.91 45.23 9.99
N LEU A 365 -45.84 44.59 10.46
CA LEU A 365 -44.71 45.27 11.09
C LEU A 365 -43.85 45.94 10.01
N ASP A 366 -43.26 47.09 10.35
CA ASP A 366 -42.32 47.77 9.46
C ASP A 366 -41.09 46.87 9.18
N PRO A 367 -40.70 46.65 7.91
CA PRO A 367 -39.62 45.72 7.56
C PRO A 367 -38.29 46.00 8.25
N ASN A 368 -37.99 47.27 8.54
CA ASN A 368 -36.74 47.66 9.20
C ASN A 368 -36.72 47.28 10.68
N THR A 369 -37.83 47.50 11.39
CA THR A 369 -37.97 47.07 12.78
C THR A 369 -38.00 45.55 12.91
N LEU A 370 -38.59 44.85 11.94
CA LEU A 370 -38.56 43.38 11.91
C LEU A 370 -37.15 42.82 11.75
N ASN A 371 -36.40 43.30 10.75
CA ASN A 371 -35.03 42.83 10.50
C ASN A 371 -34.11 43.09 11.70
N MET A 372 -34.27 44.24 12.37
CA MET A 372 -33.51 44.55 13.57
C MET A 372 -33.81 43.59 14.73
N VAL A 373 -35.08 43.22 14.95
CA VAL A 373 -35.48 42.26 15.99
C VAL A 373 -34.98 40.85 15.64
N THR A 374 -35.09 40.42 14.38
CA THR A 374 -34.61 39.12 13.91
C THR A 374 -33.10 39.00 14.08
N HIS A 375 -32.32 39.99 13.64
CA HIS A 375 -30.86 39.98 13.78
C HIS A 375 -30.45 39.95 15.26
N LYS A 376 -31.12 40.72 16.12
CA LYS A 376 -30.82 40.72 17.56
C LYS A 376 -31.16 39.38 18.22
N LEU A 377 -32.22 38.70 17.75
CA LEU A 377 -32.56 37.36 18.21
C LEU A 377 -31.54 36.32 17.73
N GLU A 378 -31.09 36.40 16.48
CA GLU A 378 -30.02 35.55 15.93
C GLU A 378 -28.71 35.71 16.69
N GLU A 379 -28.31 36.95 17.01
CA GLU A 379 -27.11 37.23 17.79
C GLU A 379 -27.18 36.63 19.22
N VAL A 380 -28.35 36.74 19.87
CA VAL A 380 -28.58 36.12 21.18
C VAL A 380 -28.56 34.59 21.07
N LEU A 381 -29.18 34.01 20.05
CA LEU A 381 -29.17 32.56 19.83
C LEU A 381 -27.76 32.03 19.57
N GLU A 382 -26.96 32.73 18.74
CA GLU A 382 -25.59 32.34 18.47
C GLU A 382 -24.72 32.45 19.73
N SER A 383 -24.87 33.54 20.50
CA SER A 383 -24.19 33.69 21.79
C SER A 383 -24.54 32.55 22.77
N LYS A 384 -25.83 32.17 22.85
CA LYS A 384 -26.26 31.05 23.70
C LYS A 384 -25.74 29.71 23.18
N ASN A 385 -25.76 29.47 21.87
CA ASN A 385 -25.22 28.25 21.25
C ASN A 385 -23.70 28.13 21.45
N HIS A 386 -22.98 29.24 21.39
CA HIS A 386 -21.56 29.30 21.72
C HIS A 386 -21.33 28.94 23.19
N ALA A 387 -22.06 29.58 24.12
CA ALA A 387 -21.98 29.25 25.54
C ALA A 387 -22.31 27.78 25.85
N ILE A 388 -23.29 27.18 25.15
CA ILE A 388 -23.59 25.74 25.28
C ILE A 388 -22.40 24.89 24.83
N ARG A 389 -21.78 25.21 23.68
CA ARG A 389 -20.60 24.49 23.19
C ARG A 389 -19.43 24.60 24.16
N ASP A 390 -19.18 25.79 24.69
CA ASP A 390 -18.12 26.03 25.67
C ASP A 390 -18.37 25.26 26.96
N LEU A 391 -19.60 25.29 27.49
CA LEU A 391 -19.95 24.53 28.69
C LEU A 391 -19.84 23.01 28.48
N GLN A 392 -20.24 22.51 27.31
CA GLN A 392 -20.04 21.09 26.95
C GLN A 392 -18.56 20.72 26.92
N TYR A 393 -17.73 21.59 26.32
CA TYR A 393 -16.28 21.41 26.32
C TYR A 393 -15.70 21.44 27.74
N GLU A 394 -16.12 22.38 28.57
CA GLU A 394 -15.70 22.50 29.96
C GLU A 394 -16.08 21.26 30.78
N VAL A 395 -17.30 20.76 30.64
CA VAL A 395 -17.73 19.49 31.26
C VAL A 395 -16.84 18.34 30.79
N ALA A 396 -16.60 18.22 29.48
CA ALA A 396 -15.73 17.18 28.95
C ALA A 396 -14.29 17.30 29.48
N ARG A 397 -13.76 18.53 29.60
CA ARG A 397 -12.43 18.81 30.14
C ARG A 397 -12.32 18.42 31.61
N VAL A 398 -13.32 18.76 32.43
CA VAL A 398 -13.36 18.43 33.86
C VAL A 398 -13.54 16.92 34.06
N CYS A 399 -14.45 16.26 33.34
CA CYS A 399 -14.61 14.80 33.40
C CYS A 399 -13.31 14.08 33.04
N LYS A 400 -12.58 14.57 32.04
CA LYS A 400 -11.28 14.02 31.67
C LYS A 400 -10.23 14.25 32.76
N ALA A 401 -10.11 15.47 33.29
CA ALA A 401 -9.18 15.77 34.38
C ALA A 401 -9.46 14.90 35.62
N HIS A 402 -10.74 14.66 35.93
CA HIS A 402 -11.16 13.73 36.98
C HIS A 402 -10.70 12.29 36.69
N ASN A 403 -10.94 11.77 35.49
CA ASN A 403 -10.51 10.42 35.11
C ASN A 403 -8.98 10.26 35.08
N ASP A 404 -8.24 11.26 34.61
CA ASP A 404 -6.77 11.28 34.62
C ASP A 404 -6.23 11.33 36.07
N LEU A 405 -6.86 12.12 36.95
CA LEU A 405 -6.54 12.15 38.38
C LEU A 405 -6.82 10.81 39.06
N LEU A 406 -7.93 10.15 38.74
CA LEU A 406 -8.23 8.80 39.24
C LEU A 406 -7.15 7.81 38.80
N LYS A 407 -6.77 7.80 37.52
CA LYS A 407 -5.72 6.92 36.99
C LYS A 407 -4.37 7.15 37.68
N THR A 408 -3.95 8.40 37.83
CA THR A 408 -2.69 8.75 38.50
C THR A 408 -2.72 8.39 39.99
N SER A 409 -3.84 8.59 40.67
CA SER A 409 -4.04 8.19 42.07
C SER A 409 -3.95 6.67 42.24
N VAL A 410 -4.61 5.91 41.37
CA VAL A 410 -4.52 4.44 41.33
C VAL A 410 -3.08 3.97 41.06
N ALA A 411 -2.38 4.59 40.11
CA ALA A 411 -0.99 4.28 39.82
C ALA A 411 -0.07 4.55 41.03
N LYS A 412 -0.30 5.65 41.76
CA LYS A 412 0.43 5.96 43.00
C LYS A 412 0.14 4.97 44.12
N LEU A 413 -1.12 4.59 44.34
CA LEU A 413 -1.49 3.60 45.35
C LEU A 413 -0.79 2.25 45.10
N ARG A 414 -0.77 1.81 43.83
CA ARG A 414 -0.01 0.62 43.43
C ARG A 414 1.49 0.76 43.68
N ALA A 415 2.07 1.94 43.40
CA ALA A 415 3.49 2.19 43.66
C ALA A 415 3.85 2.15 45.15
N PHE A 416 2.93 2.47 46.05
CA PHE A 416 3.09 2.34 47.50
C PHE A 416 2.71 0.94 48.03
N GLY A 417 2.38 -0.01 47.16
CA GLY A 417 2.04 -1.38 47.54
C GLY A 417 0.64 -1.57 48.12
N ILE A 418 -0.26 -0.60 47.94
CA ILE A 418 -1.66 -0.67 48.39
C ILE A 418 -2.51 -1.24 47.23
N PRO A 419 -3.09 -2.45 47.37
CA PRO A 419 -3.99 -3.02 46.38
C PRO A 419 -5.24 -2.15 46.21
N VAL A 420 -5.69 -1.96 44.97
CA VAL A 420 -6.87 -1.14 44.66
C VAL A 420 -8.15 -1.82 45.17
N GLU A 421 -8.07 -3.14 45.41
CA GLU A 421 -9.10 -4.01 45.94
C GLU A 421 -9.37 -3.80 47.45
N GLU A 422 -8.45 -3.17 48.19
CA GLU A 422 -8.64 -2.80 49.62
C GLU A 422 -9.44 -1.51 49.80
N LEU A 423 -9.75 -0.78 48.72
CA LEU A 423 -10.67 0.36 48.77
C LEU A 423 -12.11 -0.17 48.78
N ASP A 424 -12.83 0.06 49.88
CA ASP A 424 -14.26 -0.28 50.05
C ASP A 424 -15.21 0.48 49.08
N PHE A 425 -14.68 1.27 48.15
CA PHE A 425 -15.45 1.99 47.14
C PHE A 425 -14.80 1.92 45.76
N LYS A 426 -15.63 1.81 44.72
CA LYS A 426 -15.21 1.91 43.32
C LYS A 426 -15.43 3.35 42.83
N PRO A 427 -14.37 4.10 42.50
CA PRO A 427 -14.55 5.43 41.94
C PRO A 427 -15.29 5.35 40.60
N LEU A 428 -16.29 6.21 40.41
CA LEU A 428 -17.11 6.26 39.20
C LEU A 428 -16.37 7.04 38.10
N GLU A 429 -16.06 6.40 36.98
CA GLU A 429 -15.51 7.10 35.82
C GLU A 429 -16.57 8.02 35.20
N SER A 430 -16.22 9.29 35.03
CA SER A 430 -17.11 10.29 34.45
C SER A 430 -17.11 10.19 32.93
N ASN A 431 -18.23 9.82 32.32
CA ASN A 431 -18.38 9.74 30.86
C ASN A 431 -19.13 10.96 30.31
N SER A 432 -18.42 11.85 29.63
CA SER A 432 -18.98 13.04 28.97
C SER A 432 -19.44 12.79 27.52
N GLY A 433 -19.29 11.56 26.99
CA GLY A 433 -19.71 11.21 25.62
C GLY A 433 -18.86 11.82 24.48
N GLN A 434 -17.98 12.77 24.78
CA GLN A 434 -17.02 13.38 23.85
C GLN A 434 -15.59 12.94 24.18
N SER A 435 -14.85 12.46 23.18
CA SER A 435 -13.46 12.03 23.33
C SER A 435 -12.51 13.22 23.11
N LEU A 436 -11.93 13.75 24.19
CA LEU A 436 -10.85 14.73 24.13
C LEU A 436 -9.49 14.00 24.10
N GLY A 437 -8.57 14.40 23.21
CA GLY A 437 -7.22 13.80 23.05
C GLY A 437 -6.39 13.83 24.35
N GLN A 438 -5.30 13.04 24.46
CA GLN A 438 -4.55 12.83 25.72
C GLN A 438 -4.04 14.13 26.38
N GLY A 439 -4.19 14.22 27.71
CA GLY A 439 -3.74 15.36 28.52
C GLY A 439 -2.41 15.09 29.25
N PRO A 440 -1.75 16.14 29.77
CA PRO A 440 -0.42 16.02 30.38
C PRO A 440 -0.37 15.10 31.61
N ALA A 441 -1.45 14.97 32.37
CA ALA A 441 -1.52 14.03 33.51
C ALA A 441 -1.47 12.56 33.07
N SER A 442 -2.02 12.23 31.89
CA SER A 442 -1.98 10.87 31.33
C SER A 442 -0.58 10.45 30.86
N LEU A 443 0.33 11.40 30.61
CA LEU A 443 1.72 11.13 30.22
C LEU A 443 2.59 10.69 31.41
N VAL A 444 2.24 11.12 32.63
CA VAL A 444 2.98 10.78 33.86
C VAL A 444 2.65 9.36 34.36
N SER A 445 1.50 8.82 33.95
CA SER A 445 1.02 7.47 34.28
C SER A 445 1.37 6.40 33.23
N ALA A 446 2.16 6.71 32.21
CA ALA A 446 2.70 5.70 31.31
C ALA A 446 3.70 4.82 32.09
N PRO A 447 3.48 3.50 32.19
CA PRO A 447 4.46 2.63 32.81
C PRO A 447 5.70 2.60 31.91
N ASN A 448 6.89 2.77 32.49
CA ASN A 448 8.13 2.34 31.86
C ASN A 448 8.15 0.81 31.73
#